data_AF-A0A0A9D861-F1
#
_entry.id   AF-A0A0A9D861-F1
#
_cell.length_a   1.000
_cell.length_b   1.000
_cell.length_c   1.000
_cell.angle_alpha   90.00
_cell.angle_beta   90.00
_cell.angle_gamma   90.00
#
_symmetry.space_group_name_H-M   'P 1'
#
loop_
_entity.id
_entity.type
_entity.pdbx_description
1 polymer ?
#
loop_
_entity_poly.entity_id
_entity_poly.type
_entity_poly.pdbx_seq_one_letter_code
_entity_poly.pdbx_strand_id
1 'polypeptide(L)' 'MLEMDRIIRPRGFIIIRDENNTLSRISDLAPKFLWDAATHTLENEAYKMEQVLICRKKFWAIV' A
#
# COMPACT_ATOMS: atom_id res chain seq x y z
N MET A 1 2.83 8.94 5.15
CA MET A 1 1.69 8.59 4.28
C MET A 1 1.08 9.81 3.60
N LEU A 2 0.95 10.96 4.28
CA LEU A 2 0.42 12.21 3.68
C LEU A 2 1.19 12.67 2.42
N GLU A 3 2.53 12.71 2.46
CA GLU A 3 3.32 13.12 1.28
C GLU A 3 3.11 12.18 0.09
N MET A 4 3.01 10.87 0.34
CA MET A 4 2.71 9.90 -0.72
C MET A 4 1.31 10.16 -1.30
N ASP A 5 0.31 10.45 -0.46
CA ASP A 5 -1.05 10.74 -0.92
C ASP A 5 -1.13 11.95 -1.85
N ARG A 6 -0.29 12.96 -1.63
CA ARG A 6 -0.22 14.13 -2.51
C ARG A 6 0.41 13.83 -3.87
N ILE A 7 1.31 12.86 -3.95
CA ILE A 7 2.00 12.46 -5.17
C ILE A 7 1.13 11.55 -6.04
N ILE A 8 0.35 10.66 -5.43
CA ILE A 8 -0.37 9.61 -6.14
C ILE A 8 -1.66 10.13 -6.75
N ARG A 9 -1.80 9.95 -8.08
CA ARG A 9 -3.03 10.22 -8.82
C ARG A 9 -4.15 9.27 -8.36
N PRO A 10 -5.42 9.70 -8.35
CA PRO A 10 -6.53 8.79 -8.14
C PRO A 10 -6.48 7.54 -9.03
N ARG A 11 -6.89 6.39 -8.48
CA ARG A 11 -6.75 5.04 -9.08
C ARG A 11 -5.31 4.56 -9.30
N GLY A 12 -4.30 5.34 -8.90
CA GLY A 12 -2.91 4.94 -8.92
C GLY A 12 -2.61 3.81 -7.93
N PHE A 13 -1.57 3.05 -8.24
CA PHE A 13 -1.07 1.95 -7.41
C PHE A 13 0.20 2.35 -6.68
N ILE A 14 0.37 1.76 -5.51
CA ILE A 14 1.54 1.89 -4.64
C ILE A 14 1.95 0.48 -4.27
N ILE A 15 3.24 0.18 -4.39
CA ILE A 15 3.79 -1.11 -3.98
C ILE A 15 4.82 -0.79 -2.91
N ILE A 16 4.58 -1.28 -1.69
CA ILE A 16 5.44 -1.03 -0.53
C ILE A 16 6.08 -2.35 -0.14
N ARG A 17 7.42 -2.34 -0.05
CA ARG A 17 8.24 -3.47 0.39
C ARG A 17 9.03 -3.04 1.61
N ASP A 18 8.74 -3.68 2.74
CA ASP A 18 9.30 -3.34 4.05
C ASP A 18 9.10 -4.53 5.01
N GLU A 19 9.58 -4.41 6.24
CA GLU A 19 9.36 -5.37 7.30
C GLU A 19 7.87 -5.57 7.63
N ASN A 20 7.49 -6.79 8.01
CA ASN A 20 6.09 -7.16 8.29
C ASN A 20 5.41 -6.24 9.31
N ASN A 21 6.12 -5.79 10.35
CA ASN A 21 5.59 -4.85 11.34
C ASN A 21 5.24 -3.49 10.72
N THR A 22 6.08 -2.98 9.83
CA THR A 22 5.83 -1.73 9.10
C THR A 22 4.65 -1.89 8.15
N LEU A 23 4.60 -3.00 7.40
CA LEU A 23 3.49 -3.29 6.48
C LEU A 23 2.14 -3.40 7.21
N SER A 24 2.11 -4.05 8.38
CA SER A 24 0.91 -4.12 9.23
C SER A 24 0.42 -2.73 9.62
N ARG A 25 1.31 -1.86 10.11
CA ARG A 25 0.97 -0.49 10.51
C ARG A 25 0.44 0.35 9.35
N ILE A 26 1.01 0.16 8.15
CA ILE A 26 0.54 0.88 6.94
C ILE A 26 -0.82 0.33 6.50
N SER A 27 -1.03 -0.99 6.58
CA SER A 27 -2.33 -1.61 6.28
C SER A 27 -3.44 -1.06 7.17
N ASP A 28 -3.18 -0.88 8.47
CA ASP A 28 -4.13 -0.29 9.41
C ASP A 28 -4.42 1.19 9.14
N LEU A 29 -3.46 1.91 8.55
CA LEU A 29 -3.58 3.33 8.23
C LEU A 29 -4.20 3.58 6.84
N ALA A 30 -4.05 2.64 5.90
CA ALA A 30 -4.47 2.76 4.51
C ALA A 30 -5.95 3.17 4.32
N PRO A 31 -6.93 2.58 5.03
CA PRO A 31 -8.32 2.96 4.90
C PRO A 31 -8.60 4.42 5.25
N LYS A 32 -7.82 5.00 6.17
CA LYS A 32 -7.99 6.41 6.61
C LYS A 32 -7.61 7.42 5.51
N PHE A 33 -6.81 7.00 4.53
CA PHE A 33 -6.46 7.81 3.36
C PHE A 33 -7.30 7.44 2.12
N LEU A 34 -8.38 6.65 2.28
CA LEU A 34 -9.17 6.11 1.17
C LEU A 34 -8.34 5.25 0.21
N TRP A 35 -7.37 4.50 0.74
CA TRP A 35 -6.61 3.54 -0.05
C TRP A 35 -7.11 2.12 0.22
N ASP A 36 -7.28 1.34 -0.84
CA ASP A 36 -7.51 -0.10 -0.76
C ASP A 36 -6.16 -0.79 -0.66
N ALA A 37 -5.85 -1.45 0.46
CA ALA A 37 -4.57 -2.14 0.67
C ALA A 37 -4.77 -3.66 0.74
N ALA A 38 -3.87 -4.40 0.11
CA ALA A 38 -3.83 -5.86 0.14
C ALA A 38 -2.39 -6.33 0.30
N THR A 39 -2.17 -7.25 1.25
CA THR A 39 -0.87 -7.89 1.45
C THR A 39 -0.73 -9.08 0.51
N HIS A 40 0.39 -9.15 -0.19
CA HIS A 40 0.76 -10.26 -1.04
C HIS A 40 2.10 -10.82 -0.59
N THR A 41 2.27 -12.13 -0.68
CA THR A 41 3.56 -12.79 -0.44
C THR A 41 4.20 -13.09 -1.78
N LEU A 42 5.44 -12.66 -1.95
CA LEU A 42 6.24 -12.88 -3.14
C LEU A 42 7.54 -13.58 -2.77
N GLU A 43 8.00 -14.45 -3.64
CA GLU A 43 9.32 -15.06 -3.53
C GLU A 43 10.36 -14.09 -4.12
N ASN A 44 11.36 -13.72 -3.32
CA ASN A 44 12.48 -12.91 -3.79
C ASN A 44 13.55 -13.79 -4.47
N GLU A 45 14.49 -13.19 -5.18
CA GLU A 45 15.60 -13.84 -5.91
C GLU A 45 16.43 -14.80 -5.04
N ALA A 46 16.41 -14.60 -3.72
CA ALA A 46 17.05 -15.46 -2.72
C ALA A 46 16.15 -16.60 -2.19
N TYR A 47 15.03 -16.93 -2.87
CA TYR A 47 14.03 -17.92 -2.44
C TYR A 47 13.45 -17.66 -1.04
N LYS A 48 13.44 -16.39 -0.62
CA LYS A 48 12.84 -15.96 0.64
C LYS A 48 11.46 -15.38 0.37
N MET A 49 10.49 -15.79 1.19
CA MET A 49 9.14 -15.24 1.18
C MET A 49 9.16 -13.85 1.79
N GLU A 50 8.89 -12.83 0.99
CA GLU A 50 8.74 -11.44 1.41
C GLU A 50 7.28 -11.01 1.30
N GLN A 51 6.82 -10.25 2.29
CA GLN A 51 5.51 -9.61 2.22
C GLN A 51 5.64 -8.28 1.49
N VAL A 52 4.68 -7.99 0.63
CA VAL A 52 4.54 -6.71 -0.04
C VAL A 52 3.12 -6.20 0.17
N LEU A 53 2.98 -4.90 0.33
CA LEU A 53 1.68 -4.26 0.43
C LEU A 53 1.37 -3.54 -0.87
N ILE A 54 0.30 -3.96 -1.54
CA ILE A 54 -0.22 -3.32 -2.74
C ILE A 54 -1.39 -2.44 -2.32
N CYS A 55 -1.25 -1.13 -2.52
CA CYS A 55 -2.29 -0.16 -2.23
C CYS A 55 -2.82 0.47 -3.52
N ARG A 56 -4.12 0.75 -3.58
CA ARG A 56 -4.76 1.51 -4.66
C ARG A 56 -5.53 2.69 -4.09
N LYS A 57 -5.18 3.90 -4.53
CA LYS A 57 -5.87 5.12 -4.10
C LYS A 57 -7.26 5.20 -4.74
N LYS A 58 -8.31 5.28 -3.93
CA LYS A 58 -9.67 5.49 -4.46
C LYS A 58 -9.79 6.89 -5.06
N PHE A 59 -10.55 6.98 -6.15
CA PHE A 59 -11.02 8.28 -6.62
C PHE A 59 -12.18 8.71 -5.73
N TRP A 60 -12.06 9.90 -5.14
CA TRP A 60 -13.14 10.55 -4.45
C TRP A 60 -13.52 11.80 -5.24
N ALA A 61 -14.80 11.93 -5.53
CA ALA A 61 -15.40 13.16 -6.01
C ALA A 61 -16.43 13.57 -4.94
N ILE A 62 -16.46 14.85 -4.61
CA ILE A 62 -17.59 15.40 -3.86
C ILE A 62 -18.71 15.51 -4.89
N VAL A 63 -19.75 14.69 -4.73
CA VAL A 63 -20.97 14.78 -5.54
C VAL A 63 -21.85 15.89 -4.96
#